data_AF-A0A7C1HUQ6-F1
#
_entry.id   AF-A0A7C1HUQ6-F1
#
_cell.length_a   1.000
_cell.length_b   1.000
_cell.length_c   1.000
_cell.angle_alpha   90.00
_cell.angle_beta   90.00
_cell.angle_gamma   90.00
#
_symmetry.space_group_name_H-M   'P 1'
#
loop_
_entity.id
_entity.type
_entity.pdbx_description
1 polymer ?
#
loop_
_entity_poly.entity_id
_entity_poly.type
_entity_poly.pdbx_seq_one_letter_code
_entity_poly.pdbx_strand_id
1 'polypeptide(L)'
;MIPETRLNKTIELYECTDFPLKWEFRMNLMENVDAVDTTLFFHHQKWWLFTCILQDRESLFNSDLYYDALYLFYSDSLFSEDWIPHPLNPVVTDVRKARPAGRIFVDSGKIIRPSQDGSLCYGYGYRLNEITRLNEKEYMESEVEFIRPDWKKSIIATHTFNQDNTYTVGDAVKRRSKRLS
;
A
#
# COMPACT_ATOMS: atom_id res chain seq x y z
N MET A 1 13.44 1.05 -4.04
CA MET A 1 12.23 1.90 -4.14
C MET A 1 11.30 1.23 -5.13
N ILE A 2 9.99 1.34 -4.92
CA ILE A 2 8.97 0.95 -5.89
C ILE A 2 8.09 2.18 -6.13
N PRO A 3 8.35 2.96 -7.20
CA PRO A 3 7.51 4.11 -7.52
C PRO A 3 6.12 3.65 -8.00
N GLU A 4 5.13 4.55 -7.93
CA GLU A 4 3.83 4.29 -8.55
C GLU A 4 3.96 4.39 -10.08
N THR A 5 3.97 3.25 -10.77
CA THR A 5 4.18 3.13 -12.23
C THR A 5 2.95 2.64 -12.97
N ARG A 6 1.76 2.90 -12.42
CA ARG A 6 0.47 2.47 -12.99
C ARG A 6 0.31 2.82 -14.47
N LEU A 7 0.70 4.04 -14.87
CA LEU A 7 0.57 4.48 -16.27
C LEU A 7 1.45 3.67 -17.24
N ASN A 8 2.52 3.04 -16.75
CA ASN A 8 3.37 2.13 -17.51
C ASN A 8 2.82 0.69 -17.51
N LYS A 9 1.78 0.39 -16.72
CA LYS A 9 1.23 -0.94 -16.45
C LYS A 9 2.27 -1.92 -15.88
N THR A 10 3.16 -1.42 -15.05
CA THR A 10 4.27 -2.17 -14.45
C THR A 10 4.34 -1.93 -12.94
N ILE A 11 4.98 -2.86 -12.23
CA ILE A 11 5.52 -2.64 -10.88
C ILE A 11 7.05 -2.64 -11.03
N GLU A 12 7.67 -1.47 -10.87
CA GLU A 12 9.11 -1.31 -11.13
C GLU A 12 9.92 -1.31 -9.83
N LEU A 13 11.04 -2.05 -9.82
CA LEU A 13 11.99 -2.03 -8.71
C LEU A 13 13.19 -1.15 -9.07
N TYR A 14 13.51 -0.23 -8.17
CA TYR A 14 14.70 0.62 -8.24
C TYR A 14 15.65 0.34 -7.08
N GLU A 15 16.93 0.26 -7.37
CA GLU A 15 18.01 0.08 -6.41
C GLU A 15 18.69 1.42 -6.11
N CYS A 16 19.05 1.66 -4.84
CA CYS A 16 19.78 2.87 -4.47
C CYS A 16 21.27 2.61 -4.57
N THR A 17 21.95 3.30 -5.50
CA THR A 17 23.41 3.17 -5.67
C THR A 17 24.20 4.22 -4.91
N ASP A 18 23.54 5.30 -4.45
CA ASP A 18 24.12 6.30 -3.56
C ASP A 18 22.99 6.94 -2.73
N PHE A 19 22.85 6.52 -1.47
CA PHE A 19 21.69 6.89 -0.66
C PHE A 19 21.79 8.32 -0.11
N PRO A 20 20.70 9.12 -0.16
CA PRO A 20 19.37 8.84 -0.72
C PRO A 20 19.16 9.33 -2.17
N LEU A 21 20.22 9.79 -2.85
CA LEU A 21 20.13 10.67 -4.03
C LEU A 21 20.13 9.93 -5.37
N LYS A 22 20.80 8.78 -5.48
CA LYS A 22 20.94 8.05 -6.75
C LYS A 22 20.18 6.73 -6.72
N TRP A 23 19.27 6.59 -7.66
CA TRP A 23 18.44 5.41 -7.85
C TRP A 23 18.52 4.95 -9.30
N GLU A 24 18.69 3.65 -9.50
CA GLU A 24 18.82 3.02 -10.80
C GLU A 24 17.72 1.99 -10.98
N PHE A 25 17.10 1.96 -12.16
CA PHE A 25 16.10 0.95 -12.50
C PHE A 25 16.77 -0.43 -12.43
N ARG A 26 16.15 -1.36 -11.70
CA ARG A 26 16.71 -2.69 -11.48
C ARG A 26 16.04 -3.76 -12.33
N MET A 27 14.71 -3.77 -12.34
CA MET A 27 13.86 -4.68 -13.13
C MET A 27 12.37 -4.34 -12.92
N ASN A 28 11.51 -4.91 -13.76
CA ASN A 28 10.08 -5.00 -13.49
C ASN A 28 9.83 -6.21 -12.58
N LEU A 29 9.07 -6.03 -11.50
CA LEU A 29 8.56 -7.14 -10.68
C LEU A 29 7.31 -7.75 -11.30
N MET A 30 6.52 -6.95 -12.02
CA MET A 30 5.31 -7.39 -12.70
C MET A 30 5.03 -6.47 -13.89
N GLU A 31 4.49 -7.04 -14.95
CA GLU A 31 4.07 -6.32 -16.16
C GLU A 31 2.59 -6.57 -16.46
N ASN A 32 1.99 -5.71 -17.28
CA ASN A 32 0.59 -5.76 -17.69
C ASN A 32 -0.40 -5.70 -16.50
N VAL A 33 -0.10 -4.87 -15.50
CA VAL A 33 -0.90 -4.71 -14.30
C VAL A 33 -1.20 -3.24 -13.99
N ASP A 34 -2.47 -2.94 -13.69
CA ASP A 34 -2.92 -1.64 -13.20
C ASP A 34 -2.83 -1.61 -11.66
N ALA A 35 -1.60 -1.48 -11.15
CA ALA A 35 -1.26 -1.57 -9.73
C ALA A 35 -0.85 -0.22 -9.11
N VAL A 36 -1.18 -0.01 -7.84
CA VAL A 36 -0.80 1.17 -7.03
C VAL A 36 -0.41 0.79 -5.60
N ASP A 37 0.41 1.65 -4.99
CA ASP A 37 0.91 1.55 -3.60
C ASP A 37 1.54 0.20 -3.24
N THR A 38 2.32 -0.38 -4.16
CA THR A 38 2.98 -1.65 -3.90
C THR A 38 3.95 -1.56 -2.71
N THR A 39 3.81 -2.52 -1.79
CA THR A 39 4.67 -2.67 -0.61
C THR A 39 5.22 -4.08 -0.54
N LEU A 40 6.52 -4.19 -0.28
CA LEU A 40 7.19 -5.47 -0.08
C LEU A 40 7.40 -5.77 1.40
N PHE A 41 7.28 -7.05 1.76
CA PHE A 41 7.52 -7.53 3.12
C PHE A 41 8.21 -8.89 3.09
N PHE A 42 9.35 -9.02 3.76
CA PHE A 42 10.04 -10.30 3.90
C PHE A 42 9.59 -11.00 5.17
N HIS A 43 9.00 -12.19 5.04
CA HIS A 43 8.43 -12.92 6.15
C HIS A 43 8.45 -14.43 5.90
N HIS A 44 8.84 -15.19 6.92
CA HIS A 44 8.99 -16.65 6.85
C HIS A 44 9.75 -17.14 5.60
N GLN A 45 10.90 -16.52 5.32
CA GLN A 45 11.78 -16.83 4.18
C GLN A 45 11.18 -16.57 2.79
N LYS A 46 10.08 -15.83 2.71
CA LYS A 46 9.44 -15.43 1.45
C LYS A 46 9.33 -13.92 1.36
N TRP A 47 9.45 -13.42 0.14
CA TRP A 47 9.06 -12.07 -0.18
C TRP A 47 7.57 -12.05 -0.48
N TRP A 48 6.88 -11.09 0.12
CA TRP A 48 5.46 -10.82 -0.10
C TRP A 48 5.32 -9.47 -0.76
N LEU A 49 4.53 -9.43 -1.83
CA LEU A 49 4.18 -8.22 -2.57
C LEU A 49 2.70 -7.93 -2.32
N PHE A 50 2.45 -6.85 -1.62
CA PHE A 50 1.12 -6.30 -1.36
C PHE A 50 0.89 -5.16 -2.33
N THR A 51 -0.20 -5.20 -3.09
CA THR A 51 -0.50 -4.11 -4.03
C THR A 51 -1.99 -3.94 -4.19
N CYS A 52 -2.44 -2.70 -4.41
CA CYS A 52 -3.82 -2.48 -4.82
C CYS A 52 -3.89 -2.65 -6.33
N ILE A 53 -4.77 -3.52 -6.83
CA ILE A 53 -5.06 -3.63 -8.27
C ILE A 53 -6.36 -2.89 -8.54
N LEU A 54 -6.32 -1.97 -9.49
CA LEU A 54 -7.50 -1.23 -9.96
C LEU A 54 -8.14 -2.05 -11.07
N GLN A 55 -9.27 -2.69 -10.79
CA GLN A 55 -10.04 -3.35 -11.86
C GLN A 55 -10.92 -2.35 -12.61
N ASP A 56 -10.84 -2.37 -13.93
CA ASP A 56 -11.80 -1.68 -14.80
C ASP A 56 -13.16 -2.39 -14.72
N ARG A 57 -14.21 -1.61 -14.41
CA ARG A 57 -15.60 -2.10 -14.32
C ARG A 57 -16.28 -2.25 -15.68
N GLU A 58 -15.58 -2.52 -16.78
CA GLU A 58 -16.28 -2.80 -18.05
C GLU A 58 -17.26 -3.99 -17.94
N SER A 59 -17.14 -4.83 -16.91
CA SER A 59 -18.08 -5.93 -16.62
C SER A 59 -19.23 -5.58 -15.66
N LEU A 60 -19.24 -4.42 -14.99
CA LEU A 60 -20.24 -4.09 -13.96
C LEU A 60 -20.61 -2.60 -13.96
N PHE A 61 -21.56 -2.25 -14.82
CA PHE A 61 -22.45 -1.08 -14.77
C PHE A 61 -21.81 0.30 -14.47
N ASN A 62 -21.62 1.10 -15.54
CA ASN A 62 -21.69 2.57 -15.61
C ASN A 62 -21.51 3.36 -14.29
N SER A 63 -20.35 3.22 -13.65
CA SER A 63 -19.95 4.10 -12.55
C SER A 63 -18.44 4.31 -12.60
N ASP A 64 -18.00 5.57 -12.61
CA ASP A 64 -16.59 6.02 -12.63
C ASP A 64 -15.85 5.73 -11.31
N LEU A 65 -16.18 4.62 -10.63
CA LEU A 65 -15.68 4.27 -9.32
C LEU A 65 -14.81 3.02 -9.41
N TYR A 66 -13.49 3.24 -9.39
CA TYR A 66 -12.50 2.17 -9.25
C TYR A 66 -12.80 1.29 -8.03
N TYR A 67 -12.65 -0.03 -8.19
CA TYR A 67 -12.80 -0.98 -7.10
C TYR A 67 -11.40 -1.28 -6.53
N ASP A 68 -11.03 -0.58 -5.46
CA ASP A 68 -9.75 -0.80 -4.78
C ASP A 68 -9.78 -2.15 -4.06
N ALA A 69 -8.92 -3.06 -4.50
CA ALA A 69 -8.77 -4.38 -3.89
C ALA A 69 -7.30 -4.71 -3.65
N LEU A 70 -6.99 -5.23 -2.46
CA LEU A 70 -5.66 -5.68 -2.08
C LEU A 70 -5.40 -7.07 -2.65
N TYR A 71 -4.30 -7.18 -3.38
CA TYR A 71 -3.76 -8.42 -3.89
C TYR A 71 -2.42 -8.72 -3.25
N LEU A 72 -2.18 -10.00 -2.98
CA LEU A 72 -0.94 -10.53 -2.44
C LEU A 72 -0.30 -11.47 -3.47
N PHE A 73 1.01 -11.34 -3.62
CA PHE A 73 1.82 -12.29 -4.34
C PHE A 73 3.03 -12.66 -3.49
N TYR A 74 3.64 -13.79 -3.76
CA TYR A 74 4.86 -14.20 -3.07
C TYR A 74 5.89 -14.81 -4.02
N SER A 75 7.15 -14.68 -3.64
CA SER A 75 8.29 -15.30 -4.31
C SER A 75 9.37 -15.64 -3.29
N ASP A 76 10.22 -16.61 -3.62
CA ASP A 76 11.38 -16.94 -2.80
C ASP A 76 12.53 -15.92 -3.00
N SER A 77 12.43 -15.06 -4.03
CA SER A 77 13.42 -14.02 -4.35
C SER A 77 12.76 -12.66 -4.54
N LEU A 78 13.42 -11.60 -4.05
CA LEU A 78 13.06 -10.22 -4.34
C LEU A 78 13.22 -9.89 -5.83
N PHE A 79 14.30 -10.39 -6.43
CA PHE A 79 14.64 -10.18 -7.83
C PHE A 79 14.02 -11.31 -8.65
N SER A 80 12.70 -11.27 -8.77
CA SER A 80 11.91 -12.26 -9.48
C SER A 80 10.84 -11.55 -10.31
N GLU A 81 10.58 -12.08 -11.49
CA GLU A 81 9.41 -11.75 -12.32
C GLU A 81 8.27 -12.75 -12.08
N ASP A 82 8.57 -13.88 -11.43
CA ASP A 82 7.66 -14.98 -11.15
C ASP A 82 7.05 -14.85 -9.75
N TRP A 83 6.11 -13.92 -9.61
CA TRP A 83 5.35 -13.73 -8.38
C TRP A 83 4.09 -14.60 -8.38
N ILE A 84 4.02 -15.53 -7.44
CA ILE A 84 2.90 -16.47 -7.33
C ILE A 84 1.72 -15.75 -6.67
N PRO A 85 0.54 -15.69 -7.31
CA PRO A 85 -0.63 -15.06 -6.71
C PRO A 85 -1.11 -15.87 -5.50
N HIS A 86 -1.45 -15.16 -4.43
CA HIS A 86 -2.05 -15.78 -3.26
C HIS A 86 -3.45 -16.35 -3.62
N PRO A 87 -3.80 -17.57 -3.18
CA PRO A 87 -5.05 -18.24 -3.57
C PRO A 87 -6.33 -17.53 -3.07
N LEU A 88 -6.21 -16.67 -2.05
CA LEU A 88 -7.32 -15.88 -1.52
C LEU A 88 -7.45 -14.48 -2.17
N ASN A 89 -6.73 -14.21 -3.26
CA ASN A 89 -6.85 -12.92 -3.95
C ASN A 89 -8.25 -12.72 -4.58
N PRO A 90 -8.83 -11.51 -4.49
CA PRO A 90 -8.39 -10.37 -3.67
C PRO A 90 -8.60 -10.64 -2.18
N VAL A 91 -7.60 -10.34 -1.36
CA VAL A 91 -7.66 -10.65 0.09
C VAL A 91 -8.42 -9.58 0.89
N VAL A 92 -8.54 -8.36 0.37
CA VAL A 92 -9.34 -7.28 0.94
C VAL A 92 -10.00 -6.50 -0.20
N THR A 93 -11.32 -6.29 -0.13
CA THR A 93 -12.11 -5.54 -1.12
C THR A 93 -12.79 -4.30 -0.54
N ASP A 94 -12.51 -4.00 0.73
CA ASP A 94 -13.05 -2.84 1.43
C ASP A 94 -12.18 -1.61 1.15
N VAL A 95 -12.71 -0.65 0.39
CA VAL A 95 -12.04 0.61 -0.01
C VAL A 95 -11.53 1.44 1.18
N ARG A 96 -12.02 1.17 2.40
CA ARG A 96 -11.54 1.80 3.64
C ARG A 96 -10.18 1.29 4.11
N LYS A 97 -9.71 0.17 3.56
CA LYS A 97 -8.49 -0.53 4.02
C LYS A 97 -7.75 -1.35 2.94
N ALA A 98 -8.20 -1.32 1.69
CA ALA A 98 -7.58 -2.07 0.60
C ALA A 98 -6.22 -1.49 0.19
N ARG A 99 -6.15 -0.18 -0.14
CA ARG A 99 -4.89 0.46 -0.56
C ARG A 99 -3.85 0.46 0.56
N PRO A 100 -2.61 -0.02 0.33
CA PRO A 100 -1.52 0.18 1.26
C PRO A 100 -1.24 1.66 1.53
N ALA A 101 -0.83 1.98 2.76
CA ALA A 101 -0.47 3.34 3.21
C ALA A 101 1.01 3.45 3.59
N GLY A 102 1.88 2.62 3.03
CA GLY A 102 3.31 2.60 3.35
C GLY A 102 3.79 1.24 3.84
N ARG A 103 4.99 1.23 4.42
CA ARG A 103 5.73 0.01 4.77
C ARG A 103 5.01 -0.80 5.85
N ILE A 104 4.91 -2.11 5.64
CA ILE A 104 4.55 -3.08 6.68
C ILE A 104 5.69 -3.16 7.69
N PHE A 105 5.38 -3.02 8.98
CA PHE A 105 6.35 -3.04 10.06
C PHE A 105 5.96 -4.02 11.15
N VAL A 106 6.90 -4.32 12.05
CA VAL A 106 6.65 -5.16 13.22
C VAL A 106 6.70 -4.28 14.45
N ASP A 107 5.64 -4.26 15.24
CA ASP A 107 5.57 -3.57 16.52
C ASP A 107 5.16 -4.54 17.62
N SER A 108 5.96 -4.62 18.69
CA SER A 108 5.70 -5.51 19.84
C SER A 108 5.38 -6.98 19.44
N GLY A 109 6.01 -7.48 18.38
CA GLY A 109 5.81 -8.84 17.85
C GLY A 109 4.61 -9.02 16.91
N LYS A 110 3.87 -7.94 16.63
CA LYS A 110 2.72 -7.94 15.72
C LYS A 110 3.11 -7.35 14.37
N ILE A 111 2.64 -7.97 13.29
CA ILE A 111 2.87 -7.48 11.93
C ILE A 111 1.77 -6.48 11.60
N ILE A 112 2.13 -5.22 11.37
CA ILE A 112 1.19 -4.13 11.15
C ILE A 112 1.27 -3.66 9.69
N ARG A 113 0.13 -3.67 9.01
CA ARG A 113 -0.06 -3.14 7.66
C ARG A 113 -0.84 -1.82 7.72
N PRO A 114 -0.19 -0.69 7.44
CA PRO A 114 -0.88 0.57 7.16
C PRO A 114 -1.76 0.45 5.92
N SER A 115 -2.99 0.94 5.98
CA SER A 115 -3.89 1.05 4.83
C SER A 115 -4.57 2.39 4.76
N GLN A 116 -4.78 2.91 3.56
CA GLN A 116 -5.50 4.17 3.34
C GLN A 116 -7.01 3.95 3.53
N ASP A 117 -7.69 4.96 4.07
CA ASP A 117 -9.14 5.05 4.05
C ASP A 117 -9.59 5.89 2.86
N GLY A 118 -10.07 5.22 1.81
CA GLY A 118 -10.59 5.84 0.59
C GLY A 118 -12.10 6.12 0.60
N SER A 119 -12.82 5.93 1.73
CA SER A 119 -14.30 5.94 1.72
C SER A 119 -14.97 7.31 1.58
N LEU A 120 -14.29 8.40 1.92
CA LEU A 120 -14.83 9.76 1.83
C LEU A 120 -14.14 10.58 0.74
N CYS A 121 -12.81 10.55 0.75
CA CYS A 121 -11.94 11.03 -0.30
C CYS A 121 -10.63 10.24 -0.22
N TYR A 122 -9.83 10.26 -1.27
CA TYR A 122 -8.49 9.67 -1.25
C TYR A 122 -7.72 10.15 0.00
N GLY A 123 -7.20 9.19 0.78
CA GLY A 123 -6.54 9.31 2.09
C GLY A 123 -7.15 10.28 3.09
N TYR A 124 -8.47 10.17 3.26
CA TYR A 124 -9.13 10.80 4.41
C TYR A 124 -8.46 10.42 5.73
N GLY A 125 -7.91 9.22 5.88
CA GLY A 125 -7.05 8.82 6.99
C GLY A 125 -6.32 7.52 6.67
N TYR A 126 -5.65 6.94 7.67
CA TYR A 126 -5.07 5.60 7.55
C TYR A 126 -5.45 4.71 8.74
N ARG A 127 -5.52 3.41 8.48
CA ARG A 127 -5.77 2.37 9.46
C ARG A 127 -4.51 1.54 9.66
N LEU A 128 -4.34 1.04 10.87
CA LEU A 128 -3.34 0.05 11.20
C LEU A 128 -4.04 -1.29 11.34
N ASN A 129 -3.66 -2.26 10.49
CA ASN A 129 -4.23 -3.61 10.50
C ASN A 129 -3.17 -4.61 10.95
N GLU A 130 -3.45 -5.36 11.99
CA GLU A 130 -2.61 -6.48 12.42
C GLU A 130 -2.84 -7.66 11.47
N ILE A 131 -1.80 -8.07 10.76
CA ILE A 131 -1.79 -9.32 9.99
C ILE A 131 -1.60 -10.46 10.99
N THR A 132 -2.69 -11.19 11.25
CA THR A 132 -2.73 -12.31 12.21
C THR A 132 -2.40 -13.66 11.58
N ARG A 133 -2.55 -13.77 10.25
CA ARG A 133 -2.12 -14.92 9.44
C ARG A 133 -1.56 -14.45 8.11
N LEU A 134 -0.36 -14.92 7.78
CA LEU A 134 0.28 -14.72 6.47
C LEU A 134 1.09 -15.97 6.11
N ASN A 135 0.54 -16.79 5.23
CA ASN A 135 1.23 -17.93 4.63
C ASN A 135 0.66 -18.18 3.22
N GLU A 136 1.20 -19.15 2.48
CA GLU A 136 0.83 -19.41 1.08
C GLU A 136 -0.64 -19.84 0.87
N LYS A 137 -1.38 -20.11 1.96
CA LYS A 137 -2.76 -20.62 1.95
C LYS A 137 -3.75 -19.72 2.68
N GLU A 138 -3.28 -18.93 3.65
CA GLU A 138 -4.11 -18.13 4.55
C GLU A 138 -3.62 -16.68 4.61
N TYR A 139 -4.57 -15.76 4.53
CA TYR A 139 -4.38 -14.36 4.87
C TYR A 139 -5.51 -13.91 5.80
N MET A 140 -5.16 -13.26 6.91
CA MET A 140 -6.13 -12.65 7.80
C MET A 140 -5.55 -11.41 8.48
N GLU A 141 -6.36 -10.35 8.52
CA GLU A 141 -6.01 -9.12 9.22
C GLU A 141 -7.16 -8.63 10.10
N SER A 142 -6.83 -7.96 11.19
CA SER A 142 -7.77 -7.29 12.09
C SER A 142 -7.35 -5.83 12.27
N GLU A 143 -8.32 -4.92 12.21
CA GLU A 143 -8.08 -3.50 12.50
C GLU A 143 -7.65 -3.34 13.96
N VAL A 144 -6.55 -2.60 14.17
CA VAL A 144 -6.03 -2.22 15.48
C VAL A 144 -6.43 -0.80 15.81
N GLU A 145 -6.23 0.11 14.86
CA GLU A 145 -6.44 1.54 15.07
C GLU A 145 -6.85 2.22 13.77
N PHE A 146 -7.66 3.28 13.89
CA PHE A 146 -7.98 4.18 12.80
C PHE A 146 -7.56 5.61 13.15
N ILE A 147 -6.60 6.14 12.37
CA ILE A 147 -6.05 7.48 12.55
C ILE A 147 -6.76 8.43 11.60
N ARG A 148 -7.48 9.40 12.17
CA ARG A 148 -8.24 10.42 11.44
C ARG A 148 -7.52 11.77 11.47
N PRO A 149 -7.64 12.63 10.44
CA PRO A 149 -7.04 13.95 10.36
C PRO A 149 -7.74 15.01 11.22
N ASP A 150 -8.33 14.62 12.35
CA ASP A 150 -9.14 15.51 13.20
C ASP A 150 -8.34 16.18 14.32
N TRP A 151 -7.04 15.86 14.47
CA TRP A 151 -6.17 16.46 15.47
C TRP A 151 -5.88 17.96 15.24
N LYS A 152 -6.21 18.50 14.06
CA LYS A 152 -6.16 19.95 13.79
C LYS A 152 -7.13 20.35 12.68
N LYS A 153 -7.97 21.36 12.92
CA LYS A 153 -8.98 21.88 11.95
C LYS A 153 -8.44 22.24 10.55
N SER A 154 -7.13 22.48 10.41
CA SER A 154 -6.51 22.80 9.12
C SER A 154 -6.08 21.57 8.31
N ILE A 155 -6.01 20.39 8.94
CA ILE A 155 -5.61 19.14 8.28
C ILE A 155 -6.88 18.48 7.75
N ILE A 156 -6.79 17.99 6.52
CA ILE A 156 -7.95 17.48 5.78
C ILE A 156 -7.75 16.04 5.29
N ALA A 157 -6.52 15.52 5.30
CA ALA A 157 -6.18 14.18 4.83
C ALA A 157 -4.81 13.74 5.38
N THR A 158 -4.57 12.43 5.48
CA THR A 158 -3.27 11.78 5.79
C THR A 158 -3.27 10.40 5.14
N HIS A 159 -2.21 10.05 4.42
CA HIS A 159 -2.22 8.97 3.43
C HIS A 159 -1.10 7.95 3.63
N THR A 160 0.03 8.35 4.21
CA THR A 160 1.22 7.51 4.34
C THR A 160 1.72 7.50 5.77
N PHE A 161 1.99 6.30 6.28
CA PHE A 161 2.62 6.04 7.57
C PHE A 161 3.76 5.04 7.39
N ASN A 162 4.93 5.38 7.91
CA ASN A 162 6.09 4.50 7.98
C ASN A 162 6.67 4.54 9.38
N GLN A 163 7.10 3.38 9.88
CA GLN A 163 7.77 3.26 11.15
C GLN A 163 8.96 2.30 11.02
N ASP A 164 10.05 2.65 11.70
CA ASP A 164 11.13 1.73 12.04
C ASP A 164 11.43 1.82 13.55
N ASN A 165 12.52 1.18 13.99
CA ASN A 165 12.88 1.13 15.42
C ASN A 165 13.25 2.49 16.02
N THR A 166 13.52 3.50 15.18
CA THR A 166 14.05 4.82 15.60
C THR A 166 13.11 5.97 15.23
N TYR A 167 12.38 5.86 14.12
CA TYR A 167 11.59 6.94 13.55
C TYR A 167 10.18 6.51 13.18
N THR A 168 9.26 7.45 13.36
CA THR A 168 7.90 7.37 12.83
C THR A 168 7.68 8.57 11.91
N VAL A 169 7.21 8.30 10.69
CA VAL A 169 6.95 9.32 9.66
C VAL A 169 5.52 9.16 9.17
N GLY A 170 4.78 10.26 9.20
CA GLY A 170 3.45 10.36 8.59
C GLY A 170 3.30 11.65 7.80
N ASP A 171 2.44 11.65 6.78
CA ASP A 171 2.12 12.84 6.01
C ASP A 171 0.79 13.48 6.45
N ALA A 172 0.57 14.73 6.06
CA ALA A 172 -0.69 15.42 6.33
C ALA A 172 -0.97 16.47 5.26
N VAL A 173 -2.17 16.43 4.67
CA VAL A 173 -2.65 17.45 3.74
C VAL A 173 -3.31 18.56 4.54
N LYS A 174 -2.83 19.80 4.36
CA LYS A 174 -3.32 20.98 5.07
C LYS A 174 -4.03 21.95 4.14
N ARG A 175 -5.28 22.29 4.46
CA ARG A 175 -5.99 23.42 3.82
C ARG A 175 -5.42 24.74 4.34
N ARG A 176 -4.87 25.57 3.46
CA ARG A 176 -4.51 26.97 3.75
C ARG A 176 -5.64 27.89 3.28
N SER A 177 -6.17 28.72 4.17
CA SER A 177 -7.02 29.84 3.75
C SER A 177 -6.16 30.87 3.01
N LYS A 178 -6.59 31.31 1.82
CA LYS A 178 -6.00 32.52 1.19
C LYS A 178 -6.17 33.68 2.17
N ARG A 179 -5.09 34.37 2.55
CA ARG A 179 -5.23 35.74 3.05
C ARG A 179 -5.76 36.55 1.87
N LEU A 180 -6.95 37.11 2.00
CA LEU A 180 -7.38 38.21 1.15
C LEU A 180 -6.39 39.35 1.46
N SER A 181 -5.52 39.65 0.51
CA SER A 181 -4.67 40.84 0.50
C SER A 181 -5.48 42.06 0.12
#